data_AF-A0A835EJ85-F1
#
_entry.id   AF-A0A835EJ85-F1
#
_cell.length_a   1.000
_cell.length_b   1.000
_cell.length_c   1.000
_cell.angle_alpha   90.00
_cell.angle_beta   90.00
_cell.angle_gamma   90.00
#
_symmetry.space_group_name_H-M   'P 1'
#
loop_
_entity.id
_entity.type
_entity.pdbx_description
1 polymer ?
#
loop_
_entity_poly.entity_id
_entity_poly.type
_entity_poly.pdbx_seq_one_letter_code
_entity_poly.pdbx_strand_id
1 'polypeptide(L)'
;MAGGDDLKVLGVWTSPFVIRVRIVLNLKGLAYEYVEEDLGNKSALLLGSNPVNKTVPVLLHDDRPINESQIIIQYIDEVWAGPGTPAVLPSDPYERAAARFWAAYVDDKVGSAWHGMLFRCRNEEERADAVARAGEALQTLEGAFEECAKGKPFFGGDGVGLVDVVLGGYLGWFGAIDRIIGRKLIDPARTPLLAAWEERFRAADVAKGVVPDDVDKVLAFLETLLAIGSANVQILDFEARQEIPGTDEFKSRASTKNAVSLWPSLAQLPPNRKPMIRADQPRTQQLRCLVPAQPHWQRKTTSPAVRHGRARVAQRVKGARHRYVEEDLVDRSELLVTSNPVGYTQEGAGRRFEPSF
;
A
#
# COMPACT_ATOMS: atom_id res chain seq x y z
N MET A 1 3.33 -34.39 -21.99
CA MET A 1 2.47 -33.19 -21.88
C MET A 1 2.65 -32.68 -20.47
N ALA A 2 3.47 -31.66 -20.26
CA ALA A 2 3.59 -31.04 -18.94
C ALA A 2 2.24 -30.39 -18.64
N GLY A 3 1.57 -30.81 -17.56
CA GLY A 3 0.36 -30.13 -17.09
C GLY A 3 0.75 -28.70 -16.78
N GLY A 4 0.14 -27.73 -17.46
CA GLY A 4 0.37 -26.33 -17.15
C GLY A 4 -0.19 -26.04 -15.77
N ASP A 5 0.57 -25.32 -14.95
CA ASP A 5 0.14 -24.84 -13.64
C ASP A 5 -1.20 -24.09 -13.80
N ASP A 6 -2.25 -24.51 -13.09
CA ASP A 6 -3.54 -23.83 -13.13
C ASP A 6 -3.54 -22.66 -12.15
N LEU A 7 -3.55 -21.44 -12.69
CA LEU A 7 -3.52 -20.20 -11.92
C LEU A 7 -4.83 -19.45 -12.06
N LYS A 8 -5.45 -19.15 -10.92
CA LYS A 8 -6.66 -18.34 -10.83
C LYS A 8 -6.52 -17.25 -9.79
N VAL A 9 -6.92 -16.03 -10.13
CA VAL A 9 -6.89 -14.87 -9.23
C VAL A 9 -8.32 -14.43 -8.95
N LEU A 10 -8.74 -14.57 -7.69
CA LEU A 10 -10.00 -13.99 -7.21
C LEU A 10 -9.71 -12.54 -6.83
N GLY A 11 -10.44 -11.60 -7.42
CA GLY A 11 -10.09 -10.20 -7.29
C GLY A 11 -11.20 -9.23 -7.62
N VAL A 12 -10.91 -7.96 -7.34
CA VAL A 12 -11.71 -6.82 -7.76
C VAL A 12 -10.79 -5.91 -8.56
N TRP A 13 -11.22 -5.47 -9.74
CA TRP A 13 -10.32 -4.84 -10.72
C TRP A 13 -9.66 -3.53 -10.22
N THR A 14 -10.29 -2.84 -9.26
CA THR A 14 -9.76 -1.63 -8.62
C THR A 14 -8.92 -1.91 -7.38
N SER A 15 -8.89 -3.14 -6.85
CA SER A 15 -8.20 -3.43 -5.60
C SER A 15 -6.68 -3.29 -5.78
N PRO A 16 -6.01 -2.40 -5.03
CA PRO A 16 -4.56 -2.21 -5.16
C PRO A 16 -3.80 -3.50 -4.83
N PHE A 17 -4.34 -4.30 -3.91
CA PHE A 17 -3.77 -5.58 -3.51
C PHE A 17 -3.85 -6.63 -4.63
N VAL A 18 -4.94 -6.63 -5.40
CA VAL A 18 -5.12 -7.51 -6.57
C VAL A 18 -4.24 -7.06 -7.74
N ILE A 19 -4.16 -5.75 -7.98
CA ILE A 19 -3.30 -5.15 -9.01
C ILE A 19 -1.86 -5.61 -8.83
N ARG A 20 -1.34 -5.64 -7.60
CA ARG A 20 0.02 -6.14 -7.31
C ARG A 20 0.26 -7.56 -7.81
N VAL A 21 -0.65 -8.48 -7.50
CA VAL A 21 -0.56 -9.88 -7.89
C VAL A 21 -0.56 -10.00 -9.42
N ARG A 22 -1.47 -9.29 -10.08
CA ARG A 22 -1.58 -9.28 -11.54
C ARG A 22 -0.34 -8.70 -12.22
N ILE A 23 0.27 -7.66 -11.65
CA ILE A 23 1.55 -7.10 -12.15
C ILE A 23 2.67 -8.14 -12.08
N VAL A 24 2.77 -8.90 -10.98
CA VAL A 24 3.83 -9.91 -10.83
C VAL A 24 3.60 -11.11 -11.76
N LEU A 25 2.35 -11.55 -11.94
CA LEU A 25 2.01 -12.58 -12.92
C LEU A 25 2.40 -12.14 -14.35
N ASN A 26 2.08 -10.89 -14.72
CA ASN A 26 2.48 -10.31 -16.00
C ASN A 26 4.01 -10.23 -16.15
N LEU A 27 4.72 -9.80 -15.10
CA LEU A 27 6.18 -9.72 -15.07
C LEU A 27 6.85 -11.07 -15.30
N LYS A 28 6.25 -12.14 -14.77
CA LYS A 28 6.71 -13.54 -14.96
C LYS A 28 6.20 -14.17 -16.27
N GLY A 29 5.32 -13.50 -17.01
CA GLY A 29 4.72 -14.03 -18.24
C GLY A 29 3.77 -15.20 -17.98
N LEU A 30 3.15 -15.27 -16.80
CA LEU A 30 2.27 -16.36 -16.40
C LEU A 30 0.84 -16.09 -16.86
N ALA A 31 0.23 -17.08 -17.52
CA ALA A 31 -1.19 -17.06 -17.83
C ALA A 31 -2.01 -17.38 -16.57
N TYR A 32 -3.15 -16.72 -16.39
CA TYR A 32 -4.05 -16.97 -15.27
C TYR A 32 -5.50 -16.66 -15.65
N GLU A 33 -6.43 -17.35 -15.03
CA GLU A 33 -7.85 -16.99 -15.01
C GLU A 33 -8.08 -15.86 -14.00
N TYR A 34 -8.75 -14.77 -14.41
CA TYR A 34 -9.15 -13.72 -13.49
C TYR A 34 -10.65 -13.82 -13.21
N VAL A 35 -11.00 -13.98 -11.93
CA VAL A 35 -12.39 -14.09 -11.47
C VAL A 35 -12.72 -12.81 -10.69
N GLU A 36 -13.58 -11.99 -11.28
CA GLU A 36 -14.09 -10.77 -10.64
C GLU A 36 -15.08 -11.15 -9.53
N GLU A 37 -14.83 -10.64 -8.33
CA GLU A 37 -15.64 -10.85 -7.14
C GLU A 37 -16.62 -9.69 -6.91
N ASP A 38 -17.81 -10.03 -6.42
CA ASP A 38 -18.78 -9.04 -5.93
C ASP A 38 -18.56 -8.81 -4.43
N LEU A 39 -18.16 -7.60 -4.04
CA LEU A 39 -17.92 -7.26 -2.63
C LEU A 39 -19.20 -7.14 -1.80
N GLY A 40 -20.36 -6.91 -2.44
CA GLY A 40 -21.67 -6.93 -1.79
C GLY A 40 -22.19 -8.36 -1.58
N ASN A 41 -21.74 -9.31 -2.40
CA ASN A 41 -22.14 -10.72 -2.33
C ASN A 41 -20.97 -11.65 -2.67
N LYS A 42 -20.08 -11.84 -1.69
CA LYS A 42 -18.84 -12.61 -1.84
C LYS A 42 -19.12 -14.07 -2.26
N SER A 43 -18.37 -14.56 -3.24
CA SER A 43 -18.58 -15.91 -3.76
C SER A 43 -18.27 -16.99 -2.71
N ALA A 44 -18.91 -18.16 -2.85
CA ALA A 44 -18.59 -19.33 -2.03
C ALA A 44 -17.13 -19.78 -2.21
N LEU A 45 -16.58 -19.57 -3.42
CA LEU A 45 -15.17 -19.87 -3.72
C LEU A 45 -14.23 -18.96 -2.91
N LEU A 46 -14.50 -17.65 -2.85
CA LEU A 46 -13.73 -16.72 -2.04
C LEU A 46 -13.84 -17.05 -0.54
N LEU A 47 -15.05 -17.29 -0.05
CA LEU A 47 -15.28 -17.61 1.37
C LEU A 47 -14.63 -18.93 1.78
N GLY A 48 -14.60 -19.92 0.90
CA GLY A 48 -13.92 -21.20 1.12
C GLY A 48 -12.39 -21.09 1.02
N SER A 49 -11.88 -20.22 0.14
CA SER A 49 -10.43 -20.09 -0.11
C SER A 49 -9.72 -19.18 0.91
N ASN A 50 -10.42 -18.16 1.42
CA ASN A 50 -9.93 -17.27 2.48
C ASN A 50 -10.95 -17.19 3.63
N PRO A 51 -11.14 -18.27 4.41
CA PRO A 51 -12.17 -18.30 5.46
C PRO A 51 -11.86 -17.36 6.63
N VAL A 52 -10.59 -16.99 6.81
CA VAL A 52 -10.12 -16.11 7.90
C VAL A 52 -10.50 -14.66 7.61
N ASN A 53 -9.97 -14.08 6.52
CA ASN A 53 -10.14 -12.66 6.23
C ASN A 53 -11.31 -12.40 5.28
N LYS A 54 -11.70 -13.38 4.45
CA LYS A 54 -12.76 -13.25 3.45
C LYS A 54 -12.49 -12.08 2.49
N THR A 55 -11.22 -11.82 2.20
CA THR A 55 -10.74 -10.69 1.38
C THR A 55 -10.04 -11.17 0.12
N VAL A 56 -9.99 -10.30 -0.88
CA VAL A 56 -9.17 -10.44 -2.09
C VAL A 56 -7.85 -9.64 -1.93
N PRO A 57 -6.76 -10.00 -2.62
CA PRO A 57 -6.63 -11.11 -3.57
C PRO A 57 -6.57 -12.48 -2.90
N VAL A 58 -7.01 -13.49 -3.65
CA VAL A 58 -6.66 -14.90 -3.44
C VAL A 58 -6.06 -15.42 -4.74
N LEU A 59 -4.86 -16.01 -4.66
CA LEU A 59 -4.29 -16.80 -5.76
C LEU A 59 -4.61 -18.27 -5.49
N LEU A 60 -5.20 -18.96 -6.46
CA LEU A 60 -5.32 -20.40 -6.49
C LEU A 60 -4.24 -20.93 -7.43
N HIS A 61 -3.38 -21.81 -6.92
CA HIS A 61 -2.38 -22.54 -7.70
C HIS A 61 -2.64 -24.04 -7.53
N ASP A 62 -3.20 -24.66 -8.57
CA ASP A 62 -3.75 -26.02 -8.54
C ASP A 62 -4.77 -26.20 -7.40
N ASP A 63 -5.78 -25.33 -7.36
CA ASP A 63 -6.83 -25.26 -6.33
C ASP A 63 -6.34 -25.02 -4.88
N ARG A 64 -5.04 -24.74 -4.67
CA ARG A 64 -4.50 -24.40 -3.35
C ARG A 64 -4.51 -22.88 -3.17
N PRO A 65 -5.21 -22.34 -2.15
CA PRO A 65 -5.29 -20.91 -1.96
C PRO A 65 -4.04 -20.33 -1.26
N ILE A 66 -3.57 -19.20 -1.78
CA ILE A 66 -2.59 -18.31 -1.18
C ILE A 66 -3.27 -16.95 -1.00
N ASN A 67 -3.23 -16.43 0.23
CA ASN A 67 -3.87 -15.18 0.63
C ASN A 67 -2.82 -14.10 0.92
N GLU A 68 -3.25 -12.85 1.01
CA GLU A 68 -2.44 -11.65 1.26
C GLU A 68 -1.50 -11.29 0.10
N SER A 69 -1.67 -10.09 -0.46
CA SER A 69 -0.97 -9.67 -1.68
C SER A 69 0.56 -9.78 -1.59
N GLN A 70 1.18 -9.32 -0.50
CA GLN A 70 2.65 -9.40 -0.36
C GLN A 70 3.16 -10.83 -0.13
N ILE A 71 2.33 -11.73 0.40
CA ILE A 71 2.67 -13.16 0.52
C ILE A 71 2.56 -13.81 -0.86
N ILE A 72 1.47 -13.55 -1.58
CA ILE A 72 1.25 -14.05 -2.95
C ILE A 72 2.38 -13.61 -3.89
N ILE A 73 2.80 -12.34 -3.85
CA ILE A 73 3.92 -11.83 -4.67
C ILE A 73 5.21 -12.61 -4.41
N GLN A 74 5.54 -12.86 -3.15
CA GLN A 74 6.74 -13.62 -2.77
C GLN A 74 6.63 -15.09 -3.19
N TYR A 75 5.46 -15.70 -3.00
CA TYR A 75 5.18 -17.04 -3.46
C TYR A 75 5.39 -17.19 -4.98
N ILE A 76 4.88 -16.25 -5.78
CA ILE A 76 5.10 -16.25 -7.22
C ILE A 76 6.59 -16.06 -7.56
N ASP A 77 7.28 -15.17 -6.84
CA ASP A 77 8.70 -14.92 -7.09
C ASP A 77 9.57 -16.14 -6.78
N GLU A 78 9.21 -16.93 -5.76
CA GLU A 78 9.90 -18.15 -5.34
C GLU A 78 9.60 -19.36 -6.23
N VAL A 79 8.32 -19.60 -6.57
CA VAL A 79 7.90 -20.77 -7.36
C VAL A 79 8.39 -20.66 -8.81
N TRP A 80 8.28 -19.48 -9.41
CA TRP A 80 8.74 -19.22 -10.78
C TRP A 80 10.06 -18.44 -10.77
N ALA A 81 10.98 -18.85 -9.91
CA ALA A 81 12.37 -18.42 -9.92
C ALA A 81 13.17 -19.19 -10.97
N GLY A 82 13.94 -18.50 -11.81
CA GLY A 82 14.83 -19.17 -12.75
C GLY A 82 15.70 -18.22 -13.58
N PRO A 83 16.67 -18.77 -14.34
CA PRO A 83 17.45 -17.98 -15.28
C PRO A 83 16.55 -17.30 -16.31
N GLY A 84 16.68 -15.99 -16.45
CA GLY A 84 15.92 -15.21 -17.45
C GLY A 84 14.53 -14.77 -17.02
N THR A 85 14.03 -15.20 -15.85
CA THR A 85 12.80 -14.63 -15.27
C THR A 85 13.14 -13.40 -14.42
N PRO A 86 12.44 -12.27 -14.58
CA PRO A 86 12.66 -11.12 -13.71
C PRO A 86 12.39 -11.48 -12.24
N ALA A 87 13.29 -11.11 -11.34
CA ALA A 87 13.11 -11.28 -9.90
C ALA A 87 12.43 -10.05 -9.31
N VAL A 88 11.43 -10.26 -8.45
CA VAL A 88 10.75 -9.17 -7.74
C VAL A 88 11.54 -8.76 -6.49
N LEU A 89 12.14 -9.74 -5.81
CA LEU A 89 13.02 -9.52 -4.67
C LEU A 89 14.50 -9.57 -5.06
N PRO A 90 15.35 -8.70 -4.45
CA PRO A 90 16.79 -8.79 -4.59
C PRO A 90 17.35 -10.14 -4.09
N SER A 91 18.43 -10.59 -4.71
CA SER A 91 19.16 -11.79 -4.29
C SER A 91 19.94 -11.57 -3.00
N ASP A 92 20.50 -10.37 -2.80
CA ASP A 92 21.22 -10.01 -1.59
C ASP A 92 20.28 -9.98 -0.37
N PRO A 93 20.63 -10.64 0.75
CA PRO A 93 19.76 -10.69 1.93
C PRO A 93 19.45 -9.32 2.55
N TYR A 94 20.40 -8.39 2.54
CA TYR A 94 20.21 -7.06 3.11
C TYR A 94 19.32 -6.21 2.22
N GLU A 95 19.58 -6.20 0.91
CA GLU A 95 18.71 -5.51 -0.06
C GLU A 95 17.29 -6.07 -0.05
N ARG A 96 17.13 -7.39 0.11
CA ARG A 96 15.82 -8.03 0.28
C ARG A 96 15.10 -7.59 1.55
N ALA A 97 15.82 -7.44 2.67
CA ALA A 97 15.25 -6.92 3.91
C ALA A 97 14.83 -5.44 3.75
N ALA A 98 15.66 -4.62 3.09
CA ALA A 98 15.34 -3.23 2.81
C ALA A 98 14.10 -3.08 1.90
N ALA A 99 13.99 -3.90 0.85
CA ALA A 99 12.82 -3.92 -0.04
C ALA A 99 11.53 -4.27 0.73
N ARG A 100 11.59 -5.26 1.64
CA ARG A 100 10.45 -5.63 2.50
C ARG A 100 10.09 -4.52 3.48
N PHE A 101 11.07 -3.85 4.07
CA PHE A 101 10.84 -2.70 4.94
C PHE A 101 10.10 -1.58 4.20
N TRP A 102 10.57 -1.19 3.01
CA TRP A 102 9.94 -0.13 2.24
C TRP A 102 8.56 -0.54 1.72
N ALA A 103 8.35 -1.81 1.35
CA ALA A 103 7.03 -2.33 1.01
C ALA A 103 6.05 -2.24 2.19
N ALA A 104 6.49 -2.60 3.40
CA ALA A 104 5.69 -2.45 4.61
C ALA A 104 5.42 -0.97 4.94
N TYR A 105 6.41 -0.10 4.78
CA TYR A 105 6.24 1.35 4.93
C TYR A 105 5.19 1.91 3.98
N VAL A 106 5.20 1.47 2.71
CA VAL A 106 4.21 1.91 1.71
C VAL A 106 2.80 1.49 2.15
N ASP A 107 2.59 0.25 2.58
CA ASP A 107 1.26 -0.19 3.06
C ASP A 107 0.83 0.56 4.34
N ASP A 108 1.74 0.74 5.29
CA ASP A 108 1.44 1.40 6.57
C ASP A 108 1.18 2.90 6.40
N LYS A 109 2.05 3.63 5.69
CA LYS A 109 2.01 5.09 5.62
C LYS A 109 1.24 5.62 4.43
N VAL A 110 1.53 5.12 3.23
CA VAL A 110 0.84 5.57 2.01
C VAL A 110 -0.54 4.91 1.94
N GLY A 111 -0.59 3.59 2.19
CA GLY A 111 -1.78 2.76 2.22
C GLY A 111 -2.86 3.26 3.19
N SER A 112 -2.48 3.43 4.45
CA SER A 112 -3.42 3.92 5.48
C SER A 112 -3.91 5.35 5.20
N ALA A 113 -3.05 6.21 4.63
CA ALA A 113 -3.44 7.59 4.34
C ALA A 113 -4.52 7.66 3.25
N TRP A 114 -4.38 6.94 2.13
CA TRP A 114 -5.41 6.95 1.09
C TRP A 114 -6.70 6.24 1.52
N HIS A 115 -6.59 5.13 2.23
CA HIS A 115 -7.76 4.45 2.78
C HIS A 115 -8.50 5.37 3.76
N GLY A 116 -7.76 6.12 4.58
CA GLY A 116 -8.30 7.17 5.42
C GLY A 116 -9.07 8.22 4.63
N MET A 117 -8.44 8.80 3.60
CA MET A 117 -9.02 9.85 2.74
C MET A 117 -10.34 9.42 2.10
N LEU A 118 -10.42 8.18 1.61
CA LEU A 118 -11.59 7.71 0.84
C LEU A 118 -12.72 7.15 1.72
N PHE A 119 -12.39 6.48 2.83
CA PHE A 119 -13.37 5.68 3.57
C PHE A 119 -13.54 6.06 5.03
N ARG A 120 -12.65 6.87 5.63
CA ARG A 120 -12.71 7.18 7.07
C ARG A 120 -12.92 8.65 7.39
N CYS A 121 -12.39 9.57 6.58
CA CYS A 121 -12.52 11.01 6.83
C CYS A 121 -13.99 11.46 6.76
N ARG A 122 -14.45 12.13 7.81
CA ARG A 122 -15.85 12.58 7.96
C ARG A 122 -16.05 14.05 7.64
N ASN A 123 -14.96 14.82 7.60
CA ASN A 123 -14.96 16.25 7.37
C ASN A 123 -13.70 16.68 6.60
N GLU A 124 -13.66 17.96 6.22
CA GLU A 124 -12.57 18.52 5.41
C GLU A 124 -11.24 18.62 6.19
N GLU A 125 -11.28 18.82 7.51
CA GLU A 125 -10.09 18.91 8.36
C GLU A 125 -9.37 17.55 8.44
N GLU A 126 -10.12 16.48 8.75
CA GLU A 126 -9.60 15.11 8.77
C GLU A 126 -9.03 14.71 7.40
N ARG A 127 -9.65 15.19 6.31
CA ARG A 127 -9.18 14.97 4.95
C ARG A 127 -7.87 15.72 4.70
N ALA A 128 -7.79 17.01 5.06
CA ALA A 128 -6.59 17.81 4.91
C ALA A 128 -5.40 17.18 5.65
N ASP A 129 -5.62 16.70 6.87
CA ASP A 129 -4.63 15.99 7.68
C ASP A 129 -4.16 14.68 7.02
N ALA A 130 -5.10 13.90 6.47
CA ALA A 130 -4.76 12.67 5.75
C ALA A 130 -3.93 12.95 4.49
N VAL A 131 -4.24 14.03 3.76
CA VAL A 131 -3.44 14.47 2.60
C VAL A 131 -2.06 14.94 3.04
N ALA A 132 -1.94 15.66 4.16
CA ALA A 132 -0.65 16.08 4.71
C ALA A 132 0.24 14.88 5.05
N ARG A 133 -0.31 13.90 5.79
CA ARG A 133 0.39 12.65 6.13
C ARG A 133 0.80 11.85 4.88
N ALA A 134 -0.06 11.76 3.88
CA ALA A 134 0.28 11.12 2.60
C ALA A 134 1.44 11.84 1.91
N GLY A 135 1.43 13.18 1.91
CA GLY A 135 2.52 13.98 1.33
C GLY A 135 3.85 13.79 2.05
N GLU A 136 3.85 13.72 3.38
CA GLU A 136 5.06 13.41 4.18
C GLU A 136 5.57 11.99 3.91
N ALA A 137 4.66 11.02 3.79
CA ALA A 137 5.01 9.64 3.48
C ALA A 137 5.65 9.52 2.10
N LEU A 138 5.08 10.19 1.08
CA LEU A 138 5.65 10.23 -0.26
C LEU A 138 6.99 10.97 -0.30
N GLN A 139 7.16 12.03 0.48
CA GLN A 139 8.43 12.74 0.57
C GLN A 139 9.53 11.90 1.24
N THR A 140 9.17 11.07 2.22
CA THR A 140 10.10 10.08 2.80
C THR A 140 10.48 9.03 1.76
N LEU A 141 9.49 8.58 0.98
CA LEU A 141 9.67 7.57 -0.06
C LEU A 141 10.48 8.09 -1.27
N GLU A 142 10.43 9.39 -1.55
CA GLU A 142 11.28 10.07 -2.53
C GLU A 142 12.76 9.94 -2.16
N GLY A 143 13.11 10.22 -0.89
CA GLY A 143 14.49 10.04 -0.40
C GLY A 143 14.92 8.57 -0.43
N ALA A 144 14.01 7.66 -0.06
CA ALA A 144 14.24 6.22 -0.19
C ALA A 144 14.50 5.80 -1.64
N PHE A 145 13.78 6.37 -2.60
CA PHE A 145 13.96 6.08 -4.02
C PHE A 145 15.35 6.53 -4.49
N GLU A 146 15.80 7.72 -4.10
CA GLU A 146 17.14 8.20 -4.44
C GLU A 146 18.24 7.23 -3.95
N GLU A 147 18.15 6.80 -2.69
CA GLU A 147 19.12 5.89 -2.07
C GLU A 147 19.07 4.47 -2.64
N CYS A 148 17.86 3.93 -2.83
CA CYS A 148 17.67 2.53 -3.26
C CYS A 148 17.92 2.37 -4.76
N ALA A 149 17.36 3.27 -5.58
CA ALA A 149 17.46 3.16 -7.03
C ALA A 149 18.87 3.52 -7.52
N LYS A 150 19.66 4.33 -6.81
CA LYS A 150 21.04 4.69 -7.21
C LYS A 150 21.11 5.21 -8.67
N GLY A 151 20.11 6.01 -9.06
CA GLY A 151 19.96 6.55 -10.42
C GLY A 151 19.32 5.62 -11.44
N LYS A 152 18.82 4.45 -11.02
CA LYS A 152 18.08 3.49 -11.85
C LYS A 152 16.59 3.85 -11.96
N PRO A 153 15.86 3.31 -12.96
CA PRO A 153 14.47 3.73 -13.21
C PRO A 153 13.46 3.31 -12.14
N PHE A 154 13.75 2.26 -11.36
CA PHE A 154 12.84 1.61 -10.39
C PHE A 154 13.54 1.36 -9.04
N PHE A 155 12.76 1.12 -7.97
CA PHE A 155 13.29 0.67 -6.68
C PHE A 155 14.01 -0.68 -6.80
N GLY A 156 13.56 -1.54 -7.71
CA GLY A 156 14.24 -2.79 -8.10
C GLY A 156 15.49 -2.61 -8.97
N GLY A 157 15.92 -1.38 -9.22
CA GLY A 157 17.04 -1.07 -10.10
C GLY A 157 16.60 -0.95 -11.56
N ASP A 158 17.15 -1.79 -12.44
CA ASP A 158 16.86 -1.76 -13.88
C ASP A 158 15.45 -2.28 -14.22
N GLY A 159 14.81 -3.02 -13.31
CA GLY A 159 13.47 -3.57 -13.48
C GLY A 159 12.56 -3.31 -12.28
N VAL A 160 11.27 -3.57 -12.48
CA VAL A 160 10.23 -3.45 -11.45
C VAL A 160 10.50 -4.45 -10.31
N GLY A 161 10.70 -3.94 -9.09
CA GLY A 161 10.90 -4.74 -7.88
C GLY A 161 9.72 -4.66 -6.91
N LEU A 162 9.86 -5.28 -5.73
CA LEU A 162 8.79 -5.38 -4.74
C LEU A 162 8.16 -4.02 -4.36
N VAL A 163 8.97 -3.01 -4.07
CA VAL A 163 8.47 -1.68 -3.66
C VAL A 163 7.72 -1.02 -4.81
N ASP A 164 8.22 -1.16 -6.05
CA ASP A 164 7.55 -0.66 -7.25
C ASP A 164 6.17 -1.30 -7.43
N VAL A 165 6.07 -2.63 -7.25
CA VAL A 165 4.80 -3.36 -7.34
C VAL A 165 3.81 -2.88 -6.28
N VAL A 166 4.27 -2.75 -5.03
CA VAL A 166 3.42 -2.38 -3.89
C VAL A 166 2.88 -0.95 -4.01
N LEU A 167 3.76 0.01 -4.34
CA LEU A 167 3.38 1.41 -4.58
C LEU A 167 2.55 1.54 -5.86
N GLY A 168 2.96 0.87 -6.94
CA GLY A 168 2.28 0.82 -8.22
C GLY A 168 0.84 0.33 -8.13
N GLY A 169 0.56 -0.58 -7.20
CA GLY A 169 -0.79 -1.05 -6.89
C GLY A 169 -1.76 0.07 -6.54
N TYR A 170 -1.30 1.16 -5.92
CA TYR A 170 -2.15 2.27 -5.51
C TYR A 170 -2.39 3.31 -6.61
N LEU A 171 -1.66 3.26 -7.72
CA LEU A 171 -1.74 4.26 -8.79
C LEU A 171 -3.11 4.36 -9.44
N GLY A 172 -3.90 3.28 -9.46
CA GLY A 172 -5.29 3.32 -9.93
C GLY A 172 -6.19 4.25 -9.10
N TRP A 173 -5.94 4.33 -7.79
CA TRP A 173 -6.70 5.19 -6.87
C TRP A 173 -6.14 6.61 -6.80
N PHE A 174 -4.85 6.81 -7.06
CA PHE A 174 -4.23 8.13 -6.98
C PHE A 174 -4.86 9.13 -7.95
N GLY A 175 -5.23 8.71 -9.17
CA GLY A 175 -5.94 9.59 -10.11
C GLY A 175 -7.32 10.05 -9.59
N ALA A 176 -8.05 9.17 -8.91
CA ALA A 176 -9.32 9.53 -8.26
C ALA A 176 -9.09 10.48 -7.08
N ILE A 177 -8.08 10.21 -6.25
CA ILE A 177 -7.71 11.08 -5.12
C ILE A 177 -7.30 12.45 -5.63
N ASP A 178 -6.47 12.54 -6.68
CA ASP A 178 -6.05 13.80 -7.29
C ASP A 178 -7.24 14.66 -7.68
N ARG A 179 -8.28 14.03 -8.26
CA ARG A 179 -9.53 14.72 -8.63
C ARG A 179 -10.30 15.21 -7.41
N ILE A 180 -10.37 14.41 -6.35
CA ILE A 180 -11.08 14.72 -5.11
C ILE A 180 -10.43 15.88 -4.37
N ILE A 181 -9.09 15.88 -4.26
CA ILE A 181 -8.32 16.89 -3.52
C ILE A 181 -7.93 18.10 -4.38
N GLY A 182 -8.14 18.04 -5.70
CA GLY A 182 -7.84 19.11 -6.64
C GLY A 182 -6.36 19.36 -6.89
N ARG A 183 -5.47 18.44 -6.51
CA ARG A 183 -4.01 18.52 -6.69
C ARG A 183 -3.40 17.14 -6.82
N LYS A 184 -2.18 17.05 -7.37
CA LYS A 184 -1.44 15.80 -7.48
C LYS A 184 -0.95 15.30 -6.12
N LEU A 185 -1.17 14.02 -5.82
CA LEU A 185 -0.64 13.35 -4.63
C LEU A 185 0.87 13.10 -4.77
N ILE A 186 1.29 12.53 -5.90
CA ILE A 186 2.69 12.54 -6.34
C ILE A 186 2.92 13.85 -7.09
N ASP A 187 3.39 14.86 -6.36
CA ASP A 187 3.60 16.22 -6.89
C ASP A 187 5.02 16.37 -7.47
N PRO A 188 5.20 16.61 -8.78
CA PRO A 188 6.51 16.79 -9.39
C PRO A 188 7.35 17.92 -8.77
N ALA A 189 6.72 18.91 -8.12
CA ALA A 189 7.43 19.99 -7.43
C ALA A 189 8.04 19.55 -6.09
N ARG A 190 7.51 18.48 -5.48
CA ARG A 190 7.93 17.98 -4.16
C ARG A 190 8.65 16.64 -4.21
N THR A 191 8.20 15.76 -5.09
CA THR A 191 8.69 14.39 -5.28
C THR A 191 8.98 14.13 -6.78
N PRO A 192 9.96 14.84 -7.37
CA PRO A 192 10.25 14.75 -8.79
C PRO A 192 10.71 13.36 -9.26
N LEU A 193 11.44 12.61 -8.43
CA LEU A 193 11.92 11.27 -8.77
C LEU A 193 10.75 10.29 -8.80
N LEU A 194 9.85 10.35 -7.82
CA LEU A 194 8.62 9.55 -7.79
C LEU A 194 7.66 9.94 -8.91
N ALA A 195 7.56 11.22 -9.28
CA ALA A 195 6.76 11.63 -10.44
C ALA A 195 7.29 11.00 -11.74
N ALA A 196 8.61 11.07 -11.94
CA ALA A 196 9.23 10.43 -13.10
C ALA A 196 9.13 8.89 -13.04
N TRP A 197 9.17 8.30 -11.85
CA TRP A 197 8.93 6.87 -11.64
C TRP A 197 7.50 6.48 -12.00
N GLU A 198 6.49 7.26 -11.61
CA GLU A 198 5.08 7.00 -11.93
C GLU A 198 4.88 6.93 -13.45
N GLU A 199 5.43 7.91 -14.19
CA GLU A 199 5.36 7.94 -15.65
C GLU A 199 5.98 6.66 -16.27
N ARG A 200 7.17 6.26 -15.80
CA ARG A 200 7.84 5.03 -16.26
C ARG A 200 7.04 3.78 -15.92
N PHE A 201 6.50 3.71 -14.70
CA PHE A 201 5.77 2.55 -14.22
C PHE A 201 4.46 2.35 -14.99
N ARG A 202 3.68 3.42 -15.21
CA ARG A 202 2.46 3.36 -16.04
C ARG A 202 2.75 2.98 -17.49
N ALA A 203 3.89 3.39 -18.03
CA ALA A 203 4.30 3.04 -19.39
C ALA A 203 4.80 1.58 -19.53
N ALA A 204 5.18 0.92 -18.43
CA ALA A 204 5.71 -0.44 -18.44
C ALA A 204 4.63 -1.46 -18.85
N ASP A 205 5.02 -2.45 -19.65
CA ASP A 205 4.09 -3.47 -20.15
C ASP A 205 3.36 -4.23 -19.04
N VAL A 206 4.02 -4.42 -17.89
CA VAL A 206 3.45 -5.11 -16.73
C VAL A 206 2.25 -4.37 -16.09
N ALA A 207 2.17 -3.05 -16.25
CA ALA A 207 1.08 -2.22 -15.72
C ALA A 207 -0.11 -2.13 -16.68
N LYS A 208 0.11 -2.31 -17.99
CA LYS A 208 -0.91 -2.15 -19.03
C LYS A 208 -2.07 -3.12 -18.80
N GLY A 209 -3.29 -2.59 -18.81
CA GLY A 209 -4.52 -3.38 -18.62
C GLY A 209 -4.73 -3.92 -17.20
N VAL A 210 -3.85 -3.58 -16.26
CA VAL A 210 -3.98 -3.95 -14.84
C VAL A 210 -4.22 -2.72 -13.98
N VAL A 211 -3.41 -1.68 -14.12
CA VAL A 211 -3.59 -0.42 -13.39
C VAL A 211 -4.71 0.38 -14.06
N PRO A 212 -5.78 0.75 -13.35
CA PRO A 212 -6.82 1.63 -13.88
C PRO A 212 -6.29 3.00 -14.29
N ASP A 213 -6.58 3.39 -15.54
CA ASP A 213 -6.29 4.75 -16.04
C ASP A 213 -7.56 5.60 -16.21
N ASP A 214 -8.74 4.96 -16.23
CA ASP A 214 -10.04 5.63 -16.31
C ASP A 214 -10.48 6.11 -14.92
N VAL A 215 -10.14 7.34 -14.60
CA VAL A 215 -10.45 7.99 -13.31
C VAL A 215 -11.96 8.09 -13.08
N ASP A 216 -12.76 8.34 -14.11
CA ASP A 216 -14.21 8.50 -13.95
C ASP A 216 -14.85 7.15 -13.63
N LYS A 217 -14.38 6.05 -14.24
CA LYS A 217 -14.80 4.69 -13.88
C LYS A 217 -14.41 4.31 -12.45
N VAL A 218 -13.20 4.68 -12.00
CA VAL A 218 -12.77 4.44 -10.61
C VAL A 218 -13.62 5.24 -9.62
N LEU A 219 -13.95 6.49 -9.93
CA LEU A 219 -14.84 7.32 -9.09
C LEU A 219 -16.26 6.77 -9.04
N ALA A 220 -16.83 6.31 -10.15
CA ALA A 220 -18.13 5.65 -10.17
C ALA A 220 -18.13 4.34 -9.33
N PHE A 221 -17.03 3.60 -9.37
CA PHE A 221 -16.87 2.42 -8.52
C PHE A 221 -16.76 2.81 -7.03
N LEU A 222 -16.06 3.90 -6.70
CA LEU A 222 -16.01 4.43 -5.33
C LEU A 222 -17.39 4.75 -4.78
N GLU A 223 -18.25 5.40 -5.58
CA GLU A 223 -19.64 5.68 -5.18
C GLU A 223 -20.40 4.38 -4.84
N THR A 224 -20.19 3.33 -5.64
CA THR A 224 -20.78 2.00 -5.39
C THR A 224 -20.27 1.39 -4.08
N LEU A 225 -18.96 1.47 -3.81
CA LEU A 225 -18.38 0.98 -2.56
C LEU A 225 -18.92 1.71 -1.32
N LEU A 226 -19.03 3.05 -1.40
CA LEU A 226 -19.56 3.86 -0.31
C LEU A 226 -21.03 3.56 -0.03
N ALA A 227 -21.81 3.26 -1.07
CA ALA A 227 -23.19 2.82 -0.93
C ALA A 227 -23.29 1.45 -0.24
N ILE A 228 -22.48 0.46 -0.63
CA ILE A 228 -22.43 -0.86 0.01
C ILE A 228 -22.04 -0.74 1.49
N GLY A 229 -21.00 0.05 1.80
CA GLY A 229 -20.58 0.29 3.18
C GLY A 229 -21.68 0.92 4.03
N SER A 230 -22.41 1.88 3.47
CA SER A 230 -23.55 2.51 4.14
C SER A 230 -24.71 1.54 4.38
N ALA A 231 -25.03 0.69 3.40
CA ALA A 231 -26.08 -0.31 3.52
C ALA A 231 -25.75 -1.36 4.60
N ASN A 232 -24.50 -1.81 4.67
CA ASN A 232 -24.06 -2.77 5.69
C ASN A 232 -24.16 -2.19 7.11
N VAL A 233 -23.81 -0.91 7.30
CA VAL A 233 -24.00 -0.22 8.59
C VAL A 233 -25.48 -0.14 8.96
N GLN A 234 -26.36 0.17 7.99
CA GLN A 234 -27.80 0.22 8.22
C GLN A 234 -28.41 -1.13 8.59
N ILE A 235 -27.93 -2.23 7.98
CA ILE A 235 -28.37 -3.59 8.31
C ILE A 235 -27.96 -3.97 9.73
N LEU A 236 -26.69 -3.73 10.10
CA LEU A 236 -26.21 -3.99 11.47
C LEU A 236 -26.97 -3.16 12.52
N ASP A 237 -27.24 -1.88 12.24
CA ASP A 237 -28.05 -1.01 13.10
C ASP A 237 -29.51 -1.48 13.21
N PHE A 238 -30.05 -2.11 12.17
CA PHE A 238 -31.39 -2.69 12.17
C PHE A 238 -31.45 -3.99 12.97
N GLU A 239 -30.49 -4.89 12.78
CA GLU A 239 -30.35 -6.15 13.52
C GLU A 239 -30.14 -5.88 15.02
N ALA A 240 -29.27 -4.92 15.38
CA ALA A 240 -29.06 -4.51 16.77
C ALA A 240 -30.30 -3.89 17.44
N ARG A 241 -31.25 -3.34 16.65
CA ARG A 241 -32.54 -2.83 17.15
C ARG A 241 -33.62 -3.90 17.27
N GLN A 242 -33.44 -5.06 16.64
CA GLN A 242 -34.38 -6.18 16.74
C GLN A 242 -34.04 -7.14 17.89
N GLU A 243 -32.88 -7.03 18.52
CA GLU A 243 -32.62 -7.67 19.81
C GLU A 243 -33.53 -7.03 20.90
N ILE A 244 -34.39 -7.87 21.52
CA ILE A 244 -35.46 -7.50 22.45
C ILE A 244 -34.88 -6.94 23.77
N PRO A 245 -35.50 -5.90 24.39
CA PRO A 245 -34.91 -5.16 25.51
C PRO A 245 -34.97 -5.93 26.83
N GLY A 246 -33.81 -6.06 27.49
CA GLY A 246 -33.68 -6.51 28.87
C GLY A 246 -32.83 -5.52 29.68
N THR A 247 -33.52 -4.74 30.52
CA THR A 247 -33.05 -3.95 31.68
C THR A 247 -32.06 -2.79 31.45
N ASP A 248 -32.67 -1.59 31.49
CA ASP A 248 -32.26 -0.30 32.06
C ASP A 248 -30.95 0.43 31.71
N GLU A 249 -31.19 1.64 31.19
CA GLU A 249 -30.51 2.91 31.45
C GLU A 249 -28.98 3.00 31.25
N PHE A 250 -28.58 3.43 30.05
CA PHE A 250 -27.84 4.70 29.89
C PHE A 250 -27.94 5.21 28.44
N LYS A 251 -28.75 6.24 28.20
CA LYS A 251 -28.80 6.92 26.90
C LYS A 251 -27.59 7.86 26.78
N SER A 252 -26.63 7.50 25.94
CA SER A 252 -25.75 8.49 25.30
C SER A 252 -25.93 8.39 23.78
N ARG A 253 -26.40 9.49 23.20
CA ARG A 253 -26.90 9.60 21.84
C ARG A 253 -25.73 10.03 20.94
N ALA A 254 -24.98 9.07 20.39
CA ALA A 254 -24.09 9.35 19.27
C ALA A 254 -24.88 9.20 17.96
N SER A 255 -25.25 10.33 17.37
CA SER A 255 -25.89 10.40 16.07
C SER A 255 -24.87 10.13 14.96
N THR A 256 -24.84 8.91 14.41
CA THR A 256 -24.21 8.57 13.12
C THR A 256 -25.04 9.10 11.95
N LYS A 257 -25.15 10.42 11.86
CA LYS A 257 -25.50 11.10 10.61
C LYS A 257 -24.32 11.98 10.26
N ASN A 258 -23.90 11.95 8.99
CA ASN A 258 -22.87 12.77 8.34
C ASN A 258 -21.56 12.04 7.97
N ALA A 259 -21.65 10.99 7.15
CA ALA A 259 -20.55 10.65 6.23
C ALA A 259 -20.95 10.89 4.75
N VAL A 260 -22.25 10.79 4.44
CA VAL A 260 -22.75 10.81 3.05
C VAL A 260 -23.02 12.24 2.53
N SER A 261 -23.25 13.23 3.40
CA SER A 261 -23.76 14.55 2.99
C SER A 261 -22.68 15.60 2.63
N LEU A 262 -21.41 15.22 2.55
CA LEU A 262 -20.29 16.14 2.29
C LEU A 262 -19.55 15.87 0.97
N TRP A 263 -20.09 15.01 0.11
CA TRP A 263 -19.58 14.91 -1.27
C TRP A 263 -20.30 15.94 -2.15
N PRO A 264 -19.60 16.89 -2.80
CA PRO A 264 -20.21 17.66 -3.88
C PRO A 264 -20.63 16.67 -4.96
N SER A 265 -21.90 16.73 -5.39
CA SER A 265 -22.39 15.95 -6.53
C SER A 265 -21.39 16.07 -7.70
N LEU A 266 -20.77 14.94 -8.08
CA LEU A 266 -19.80 14.85 -9.18
C LEU A 266 -20.37 15.32 -10.53
N ALA A 267 -21.68 15.55 -10.60
CA ALA A 267 -22.40 16.05 -11.77
C ALA A 267 -22.29 17.58 -12.02
N GLN A 268 -21.52 18.34 -11.22
CA GLN A 268 -21.46 19.82 -11.36
C GLN A 268 -20.06 20.42 -11.61
N LEU A 269 -19.13 19.67 -12.20
CA LEU A 269 -17.88 20.28 -12.70
C LEU A 269 -18.15 20.98 -14.05
N PRO A 270 -17.96 22.31 -14.18
CA PRO A 270 -18.12 22.97 -15.47
C PRO A 270 -16.98 22.55 -16.41
N PRO A 271 -17.23 22.42 -17.72
CA PRO A 271 -16.20 22.00 -18.66
C PRO A 271 -15.13 23.09 -18.81
N ASN A 272 -13.87 22.61 -18.81
CA ASN A 272 -12.64 23.33 -19.14
C ASN A 272 -12.84 24.40 -20.23
N ARG A 273 -12.63 25.68 -19.88
CA ARG A 273 -12.26 26.72 -20.85
C ARG A 273 -10.86 27.23 -20.54
N LYS A 274 -9.95 27.04 -21.50
CA LYS A 274 -8.75 27.85 -21.72
C LYS A 274 -8.65 28.15 -23.22
N PRO A 275 -7.92 29.18 -23.67
CA PRO A 275 -7.44 30.39 -22.97
C PRO A 275 -7.67 31.67 -23.83
N MET A 276 -7.35 32.86 -23.30
CA MET A 276 -6.96 33.96 -24.20
C MET A 276 -5.83 34.78 -23.58
N ILE A 277 -4.67 34.66 -24.21
CA ILE A 277 -3.46 35.42 -23.99
C ILE A 277 -3.71 36.84 -24.53
N ARG A 278 -3.32 37.87 -23.78
CA ARG A 278 -2.96 39.16 -24.36
C ARG A 278 -1.58 39.56 -23.85
N ALA A 279 -0.70 39.76 -24.83
CA ALA A 279 0.66 40.22 -24.67
C ALA A 279 0.67 41.67 -24.16
N ASP A 280 1.59 41.96 -23.24
CA ASP A 280 2.29 43.25 -23.23
C ASP A 280 3.62 43.13 -22.47
N GLN A 281 4.69 43.42 -23.19
CA GLN A 281 6.01 43.87 -22.70
C GLN A 281 6.37 45.09 -23.58
N PRO A 282 7.28 46.02 -23.19
CA PRO A 282 8.42 45.78 -22.30
C PRO A 282 8.76 46.95 -21.34
N ARG A 283 9.70 46.73 -20.41
CA ARG A 283 10.85 47.63 -20.20
C ARG A 283 11.95 47.00 -19.34
N THR A 284 13.16 47.20 -19.84
CA THR A 284 14.49 46.86 -19.35
C THR A 284 14.83 47.41 -17.97
N GLN A 285 15.53 46.63 -17.14
CA GLN A 285 16.69 47.13 -16.39
C GLN A 285 17.67 46.00 -16.08
N GLN A 286 18.91 46.22 -16.52
CA GLN A 286 20.09 45.43 -16.18
C GLN A 286 20.43 45.62 -14.70
N LEU A 287 20.86 44.56 -14.02
CA LEU A 287 21.85 44.65 -12.95
C LEU A 287 22.64 43.35 -12.88
N ARG A 288 23.94 43.48 -13.13
CA ARG A 288 24.99 42.50 -12.88
C ARG A 288 25.13 42.28 -11.37
N CYS A 289 25.55 41.06 -10.98
CA CYS A 289 26.65 40.74 -10.05
C CYS A 289 26.47 39.29 -9.59
N LEU A 290 27.34 38.36 -9.98
CA LEU A 290 28.60 37.95 -9.32
C LEU A 290 28.42 36.54 -8.73
N VAL A 291 28.97 35.58 -9.46
CA VAL A 291 29.26 34.20 -9.05
C VAL A 291 30.45 34.20 -8.09
N PRO A 292 30.40 33.44 -6.98
CA PRO A 292 31.60 32.90 -6.36
C PRO A 292 31.76 31.41 -6.67
N ALA A 293 33.01 31.03 -6.88
CA ALA A 293 33.50 29.77 -7.38
C ALA A 293 33.38 28.61 -6.37
N GLN A 294 33.30 27.40 -6.92
CA GLN A 294 33.52 26.14 -6.22
C GLN A 294 35.02 25.90 -5.95
N PRO A 295 35.38 25.24 -4.83
CA PRO A 295 36.70 24.64 -4.68
C PRO A 295 36.72 23.22 -5.26
N HIS A 296 37.68 23.07 -6.16
CA HIS A 296 38.19 21.87 -6.82
C HIS A 296 38.96 20.99 -5.83
N TRP A 297 38.72 19.68 -5.84
CA TRP A 297 39.68 18.69 -5.34
C TRP A 297 39.80 17.56 -6.36
N GLN A 298 40.93 17.53 -7.08
CA GLN A 298 41.33 16.39 -7.91
C GLN A 298 42.19 15.40 -7.13
N ARG A 299 42.00 14.13 -7.51
CA ARG A 299 42.48 12.86 -6.95
C ARG A 299 43.99 12.74 -6.76
N LYS A 300 44.38 11.90 -5.79
CA LYS A 300 45.49 10.94 -5.99
C LYS A 300 45.12 9.57 -5.41
N THR A 301 45.15 8.58 -6.30
CA THR A 301 45.22 7.15 -6.03
C THR A 301 46.59 6.79 -5.47
N THR A 302 46.66 5.82 -4.54
CA THR A 302 47.60 4.68 -4.55
C THR A 302 47.38 3.80 -3.32
N SER A 303 47.22 2.50 -3.56
CA SER A 303 47.40 1.41 -2.59
C SER A 303 48.87 0.96 -2.65
N PRO A 304 49.45 0.36 -1.60
CA PRO A 304 49.46 -1.11 -1.55
C PRO A 304 49.38 -1.76 -0.14
N ALA A 305 48.60 -2.84 -0.09
CA ALA A 305 48.81 -4.17 0.50
C ALA A 305 49.71 -4.44 1.76
N VAL A 306 49.07 -5.19 2.70
CA VAL A 306 49.55 -6.26 3.64
C VAL A 306 50.37 -5.91 4.90
N ARG A 307 49.79 -6.15 6.11
CA ARG A 307 50.18 -7.22 7.07
C ARG A 307 49.41 -7.16 8.40
N HIS A 308 49.23 -8.35 8.96
CA HIS A 308 48.57 -8.67 10.24
C HIS A 308 49.17 -7.96 11.46
N GLY A 309 48.32 -7.63 12.43
CA GLY A 309 48.75 -7.27 13.78
C GLY A 309 47.54 -7.13 14.72
N ARG A 310 47.32 -8.15 15.56
CA ARG A 310 46.41 -8.09 16.71
C ARG A 310 46.84 -6.94 17.64
N ALA A 311 45.93 -6.05 17.99
CA ALA A 311 46.05 -5.21 19.17
C ALA A 311 44.68 -5.06 19.83
N ARG A 312 44.56 -5.63 21.05
CA ARG A 312 43.48 -5.34 21.97
C ARG A 312 43.67 -3.91 22.46
N VAL A 313 42.64 -3.08 22.34
CA VAL A 313 42.53 -1.86 23.13
C VAL A 313 41.21 -1.93 23.88
N ALA A 314 41.33 -2.17 25.18
CA ALA A 314 40.27 -1.94 26.13
C ALA A 314 40.09 -0.43 26.27
N GLN A 315 38.89 0.07 25.97
CA GLN A 315 38.48 1.41 26.38
C GLN A 315 37.19 1.31 27.18
N ARG A 316 37.38 1.57 28.48
CA ARG A 316 36.37 1.72 29.52
C ARG A 316 35.86 3.16 29.43
N VAL A 317 34.62 3.37 29.01
CA VAL A 317 33.93 4.65 29.22
C VAL A 317 32.54 4.40 29.81
N LYS A 318 32.48 4.75 31.10
CA LYS A 318 31.40 5.36 31.89
C LYS A 318 29.96 5.18 31.39
N GLY A 319 29.18 4.53 32.25
CA GLY A 319 27.74 4.42 32.13
C GLY A 319 27.01 5.77 32.16
N ALA A 320 26.01 5.86 31.29
CA ALA A 320 24.86 6.71 31.46
C ALA A 320 23.66 5.77 31.68
N ARG A 321 23.06 5.86 32.86
CA ARG A 321 21.73 5.30 33.12
C ARG A 321 20.73 6.18 32.37
N HIS A 322 20.28 5.73 31.20
CA HIS A 322 19.02 6.22 30.66
C HIS A 322 17.88 5.40 31.26
N ARG A 323 16.99 6.09 31.98
CA ARG A 323 15.68 5.55 32.34
C ARG A 323 14.97 5.23 31.03
N TYR A 324 14.58 3.97 30.87
CA TYR A 324 13.48 3.61 30.00
C TYR A 324 12.24 4.34 30.54
N VAL A 325 11.66 5.21 29.73
CA VAL A 325 10.24 5.53 29.84
C VAL A 325 9.58 4.58 28.85
N GLU A 326 8.92 3.56 29.38
CA GLU A 326 7.89 2.83 28.65
C GLU A 326 6.81 3.84 28.28
N GLU A 327 6.80 4.29 27.03
CA GLU A 327 5.59 4.84 26.44
C GLU A 327 4.79 3.64 25.91
N ASP A 328 3.82 3.22 26.71
CA ASP A 328 2.73 2.35 26.32
C ASP A 328 1.97 2.98 25.14
N LEU A 329 2.34 2.60 23.92
CA LEU A 329 1.51 2.76 22.73
C LEU A 329 1.06 1.38 22.28
N VAL A 330 0.15 0.79 23.06
CA VAL A 330 -0.73 -0.28 22.58
C VAL A 330 -1.76 0.40 21.69
N ASP A 331 -1.44 0.56 20.41
CA ASP A 331 -2.42 0.94 19.40
C ASP A 331 -3.40 -0.22 19.20
N ARG A 332 -4.61 -0.05 19.73
CA ARG A 332 -5.75 -0.98 19.59
C ARG A 332 -6.35 -0.88 18.19
N SER A 333 -5.61 -1.27 17.17
CA SER A 333 -6.08 -1.26 15.77
C SER A 333 -6.40 -2.65 15.18
N GLU A 334 -6.56 -3.67 16.03
CA GLU A 334 -7.18 -4.95 15.67
C GLU A 334 -8.43 -5.22 16.53
N LEU A 335 -9.57 -4.57 16.24
CA LEU A 335 -10.86 -4.96 16.82
C LEU A 335 -12.06 -4.33 16.10
N LEU A 336 -12.16 -4.49 14.79
CA LEU A 336 -13.45 -4.41 14.09
C LEU A 336 -13.53 -5.46 12.96
N VAL A 337 -13.16 -6.71 13.26
CA VAL A 337 -13.65 -7.90 12.54
C VAL A 337 -13.84 -9.02 13.57
N THR A 338 -15.09 -9.20 13.99
CA THR A 338 -15.73 -10.40 14.59
C THR A 338 -14.90 -11.35 15.47
N SER A 339 -15.21 -11.41 16.76
CA SER A 339 -15.27 -12.70 17.48
C SER A 339 -16.35 -12.66 18.55
N ASN A 340 -17.37 -13.51 18.37
CA ASN A 340 -18.30 -13.90 19.42
C ASN A 340 -17.64 -15.09 20.13
N PRO A 341 -17.44 -15.08 21.46
CA PRO A 341 -16.80 -16.20 22.15
C PRO A 341 -17.78 -17.37 22.23
N VAL A 342 -17.44 -18.48 21.56
CA VAL A 342 -18.06 -19.78 21.80
C VAL A 342 -17.57 -20.28 23.16
N GLY A 343 -18.48 -20.33 24.14
CA GLY A 343 -18.23 -20.95 25.43
C GLY A 343 -18.00 -22.45 25.26
N TYR A 344 -16.78 -22.91 25.52
CA TYR A 344 -16.50 -24.31 25.80
C TYR A 344 -16.58 -24.52 27.31
N THR A 345 -17.56 -25.31 27.74
CA THR A 345 -17.57 -25.94 29.06
C THR A 345 -16.47 -27.00 29.12
N GLN A 346 -15.45 -26.79 29.96
CA GLN A 346 -14.59 -27.86 30.43
C GLN A 346 -15.24 -28.49 31.67
N GLU A 347 -15.75 -29.71 31.54
CA GLU A 347 -15.77 -30.65 32.67
C GLU A 347 -14.63 -31.66 32.45
N GLY A 348 -13.64 -31.60 33.33
CA GLY A 348 -12.55 -32.56 33.38
C GLY A 348 -12.97 -33.84 34.10
N ALA A 349 -12.58 -34.98 33.54
CA ALA A 349 -12.41 -36.20 34.31
C ALA A 349 -11.21 -36.95 33.75
N GLY A 350 -10.10 -36.91 34.50
CA GLY A 350 -8.84 -37.50 34.10
C GLY A 350 -8.88 -39.02 33.97
N ARG A 351 -7.94 -39.54 33.18
CA ARG A 351 -7.44 -40.89 33.37
C ARG A 351 -5.98 -40.99 32.93
N ARG A 352 -5.17 -41.50 33.84
CA ARG A 352 -3.76 -41.87 33.67
C ARG A 352 -3.61 -42.86 32.52
N PHE A 353 -2.58 -42.67 31.70
CA PHE A 353 -2.01 -43.74 30.90
C PHE A 353 -0.74 -44.24 31.60
N GLU A 354 -0.74 -45.51 32.00
CA GLU A 354 0.50 -46.28 32.17
C GLU A 354 0.83 -46.98 30.84
N PRO A 355 2.12 -47.21 30.53
CA PRO A 355 2.52 -47.96 29.35
C PRO A 355 2.72 -49.45 29.70
N SER A 356 2.28 -50.35 28.83
CA SER A 356 2.76 -51.73 28.80
C SER A 356 2.54 -52.36 27.42
N PHE A 357 3.69 -52.70 26.82
CA PHE A 357 4.01 -53.77 25.87
C PHE A 357 3.18 -53.98 24.60
#